data_AF-A0A820EWK2-F1
#
_entry.id   AF-A0A820EWK2-F1
#
_cell.length_a   1.000
_cell.length_b   1.000
_cell.length_c   1.000
_cell.angle_alpha   90.00
_cell.angle_beta   90.00
_cell.angle_gamma   90.00
#
_symmetry.space_group_name_H-M   'P 1'
#
loop_
_entity.id
_entity.type
_entity.pdbx_description
1 polymer ?
#
loop_
_entity_poly.entity_id
_entity_poly.type
_entity_poly.pdbx_seq_one_letter_code
_entity_poly.pdbx_strand_id
1 'polypeptide(L)'
;MTFNKCSIRGNLYGYVMDEAGNEIQDPEKMKEIEFEEKDDDFTWYDQKLLDEIKKGDKDVHNFFTLLALCHTVMPEEKDGKIIYQAQSPDENALVSAARTFGFVFVNRTQSTITVRLQNKEETYDLLNILDFDNDRKRMSVIVKKGGKIILFCKGADSKIKERLDPSEKDMMAETDEHLNKFATDGLRTLCLAYKELNDGDYNKWAEKLNKAK
;
A
#
# COMPACT_ATOMS: atom_id res chain seq x y z
N MET A 1 -12.31 0.48 -10.70
CA MET A 1 -11.93 1.21 -9.47
C MET A 1 -10.46 1.53 -9.64
N THR A 2 -10.05 2.78 -9.44
CA THR A 2 -8.67 3.19 -9.73
C THR A 2 -8.01 3.81 -8.51
N PHE A 3 -6.69 3.65 -8.41
CA PHE A 3 -5.88 4.40 -7.46
C PHE A 3 -5.66 5.81 -7.99
N ASN A 4 -5.95 6.83 -7.18
CA ASN A 4 -5.99 8.22 -7.64
C ASN A 4 -4.95 9.11 -6.97
N LYS A 5 -4.84 9.04 -5.65
CA LYS A 5 -4.01 9.94 -4.83
C LYS A 5 -3.51 9.19 -3.61
N CYS A 6 -2.40 9.63 -3.02
CA CYS A 6 -1.95 9.12 -1.72
C CYS A 6 -1.30 10.20 -0.87
N SER A 7 -1.28 9.95 0.44
CA SER A 7 -0.56 10.72 1.43
C SER A 7 0.50 9.82 2.05
N ILE A 8 1.77 10.20 1.98
CA ILE A 8 2.89 9.42 2.52
C ILE A 8 3.77 10.35 3.33
N ARG A 9 3.81 10.14 4.66
CA ARG A 9 4.63 10.91 5.61
C ARG A 9 4.48 12.44 5.43
N GLY A 10 3.23 12.90 5.42
CA GLY A 10 2.90 14.32 5.24
C GLY A 10 2.96 14.85 3.81
N ASN A 11 3.37 14.04 2.83
CA ASN A 11 3.42 14.47 1.44
C ASN A 11 2.20 13.97 0.67
N LEU A 12 1.50 14.88 -0.01
CA LEU A 12 0.41 14.59 -0.92
C LEU A 12 0.93 14.32 -2.34
N TYR A 13 0.45 13.24 -2.92
CA TYR A 13 0.74 12.84 -4.30
C TYR A 13 -0.54 12.63 -5.11
N GLY A 14 -0.45 12.89 -6.41
CA GLY A 14 -1.61 12.88 -7.33
C GLY A 14 -2.27 14.25 -7.45
N TYR A 15 -1.59 15.32 -7.01
CA TYR A 15 -2.00 16.71 -7.21
C TYR A 15 -0.94 17.45 -8.02
N VAL A 16 -1.30 17.85 -9.24
CA VAL A 16 -0.44 18.63 -10.13
C VAL A 16 -0.74 20.11 -9.92
N MET A 17 0.32 20.90 -9.70
CA MET A 17 0.21 22.33 -9.48
C MET A 17 0.71 23.09 -10.72
N ASP A 18 0.10 24.22 -11.04
CA ASP A 18 0.61 25.17 -12.02
C ASP A 18 1.79 26.00 -11.47
N GLU A 19 2.39 26.85 -12.31
CA GLU A 19 3.50 27.71 -11.92
C GLU A 19 3.13 28.73 -10.83
N ALA A 20 1.84 29.03 -10.66
CA ALA A 20 1.32 29.92 -9.63
C ALA A 20 0.95 29.17 -8.33
N GLY A 21 1.15 27.84 -8.28
CA GLY A 21 0.86 27.00 -7.12
C GLY A 21 -0.61 26.58 -6.99
N ASN A 22 -1.43 26.77 -8.01
CA ASN A 22 -2.82 26.32 -8.01
C ASN A 22 -2.92 24.88 -8.51
N GLU A 23 -3.82 24.10 -7.93
CA GLU A 23 -4.13 22.75 -8.39
C GLU A 23 -4.75 22.80 -9.80
N ILE A 24 -4.10 22.15 -10.76
CA ILE A 24 -4.68 21.92 -12.08
C ILE A 24 -5.77 20.85 -11.90
N GLN A 25 -7.00 21.15 -12.29
CA GLN A 25 -8.11 20.18 -12.20
C GLN A 25 -8.47 19.55 -13.55
N ASP A 26 -8.08 20.20 -14.64
CA ASP A 26 -8.39 19.79 -16.00
C ASP A 26 -7.32 18.81 -16.51
N PRO A 27 -7.65 17.52 -16.72
CA PRO A 27 -6.67 16.53 -17.19
C PRO A 27 -6.08 16.86 -18.56
N GLU A 28 -6.79 17.59 -19.42
CA GLU A 28 -6.28 17.99 -20.76
C GLU A 28 -5.10 18.95 -20.67
N LYS A 29 -4.93 19.61 -19.52
CA LYS A 29 -3.80 20.52 -19.24
C LYS A 29 -2.63 19.81 -18.56
N MET A 30 -2.78 18.53 -18.24
CA MET A 30 -1.73 17.73 -17.62
C MET A 30 -1.09 16.81 -18.66
N LYS A 31 0.18 16.49 -18.43
CA LYS A 31 0.89 15.48 -19.21
C LYS A 31 0.79 14.14 -18.49
N GLU A 32 0.09 13.17 -19.09
CA GLU A 32 0.04 11.80 -18.57
C GLU A 32 1.46 11.20 -18.55
N ILE A 33 1.78 10.52 -17.46
CA ILE A 33 3.02 9.78 -17.30
C ILE A 33 2.86 8.40 -17.94
N GLU A 34 3.79 8.05 -18.82
CA GLU A 34 3.85 6.73 -19.44
C GLU A 34 4.50 5.71 -18.50
N PHE A 35 3.91 4.51 -18.44
CA PHE A 35 4.41 3.37 -17.68
C PHE A 35 4.61 2.18 -18.62
N GLU A 36 5.61 1.35 -18.33
CA GLU A 36 5.87 0.11 -19.09
C GLU A 36 4.71 -0.88 -18.96
N GLU A 37 4.11 -0.96 -17.77
CA GLU A 37 2.97 -1.81 -17.46
C GLU A 37 1.98 -1.03 -16.58
N LYS A 38 0.73 -0.89 -17.03
CA LYS A 38 -0.39 -0.30 -16.27
C LYS A 38 -1.71 -0.91 -16.71
N ASP A 39 -2.74 -0.80 -15.86
CA ASP A 39 -4.11 -1.13 -16.24
C ASP A 39 -4.68 -0.04 -17.18
N ASP A 40 -5.57 -0.42 -18.10
CA ASP A 40 -6.08 0.49 -19.15
C ASP A 40 -6.76 1.76 -18.60
N ASP A 41 -7.43 1.65 -17.46
CA ASP A 41 -8.12 2.77 -16.79
C ASP A 41 -7.22 3.55 -15.81
N PHE A 42 -5.96 3.16 -15.66
CA PHE A 42 -5.01 3.85 -14.78
C PHE A 42 -4.36 5.04 -15.49
N THR A 43 -4.47 6.21 -14.88
CA THR A 43 -3.79 7.44 -15.31
C THR A 43 -3.07 8.07 -14.13
N TRP A 44 -1.91 8.67 -14.38
CA TRP A 44 -1.13 9.37 -13.36
C TRP A 44 -0.37 10.54 -13.99
N TYR A 45 -0.28 11.65 -13.26
CA TYR A 45 0.27 12.91 -13.77
C TYR A 45 1.34 13.51 -12.86
N ASP A 46 1.46 13.04 -11.62
CA ASP A 46 2.34 13.64 -10.62
C ASP A 46 3.74 13.00 -10.63
N GLN A 47 4.69 13.70 -11.23
CA GLN A 47 6.08 13.25 -11.34
C GLN A 47 6.79 13.14 -9.98
N LYS A 48 6.35 13.89 -8.96
CA LYS A 48 7.01 13.91 -7.64
C LYS A 48 7.06 12.52 -7.02
N LEU A 49 5.98 11.74 -7.13
CA LEU A 49 5.93 10.38 -6.60
C LEU A 49 6.97 9.46 -7.25
N LEU A 50 7.10 9.53 -8.58
CA LEU A 50 8.06 8.73 -9.31
C LEU A 50 9.50 9.11 -8.96
N ASP A 51 9.74 10.40 -8.70
CA ASP A 51 11.06 10.88 -8.30
C ASP A 51 11.43 10.36 -6.90
N GLU A 52 10.51 10.33 -5.95
CA GLU A 52 10.74 9.73 -4.63
C GLU A 52 10.95 8.22 -4.69
N ILE A 53 10.21 7.51 -5.56
CA ILE A 53 10.45 6.09 -5.82
C ILE A 53 11.87 5.87 -6.35
N LYS A 54 12.31 6.65 -7.35
CA LYS A 54 13.66 6.57 -7.95
C LYS A 54 14.77 6.91 -6.96
N LYS A 55 14.54 7.89 -6.07
CA LYS A 55 15.47 8.24 -4.99
C LYS A 55 15.62 7.14 -3.94
N GLY A 56 14.69 6.19 -3.89
CA GLY A 56 14.67 5.16 -2.87
C GLY A 56 14.14 5.67 -1.53
N ASP A 57 13.21 6.63 -1.54
CA ASP A 57 12.60 7.10 -0.29
C ASP A 57 11.98 5.93 0.47
N LYS A 58 12.39 5.77 1.72
CA LYS A 58 12.07 4.60 2.54
C LYS A 58 10.57 4.48 2.79
N ASP A 59 9.88 5.59 3.02
CA ASP A 59 8.47 5.58 3.41
C ASP A 59 7.58 5.37 2.18
N VAL A 60 7.96 5.93 1.04
CA VAL A 60 7.32 5.64 -0.25
C VAL A 60 7.51 4.18 -0.64
N HIS A 61 8.72 3.62 -0.49
CA HIS A 61 8.97 2.20 -0.75
C HIS A 61 8.18 1.29 0.19
N ASN A 62 8.14 1.60 1.49
CA ASN A 62 7.34 0.84 2.45
C ASN A 62 5.84 0.93 2.16
N PHE A 63 5.35 2.09 1.72
CA PHE A 63 3.94 2.28 1.32
C PHE A 63 3.56 1.32 0.18
N PHE A 64 4.32 1.30 -0.92
CA PHE A 64 4.01 0.41 -2.03
C PHE A 64 4.33 -1.05 -1.75
N THR A 65 5.35 -1.34 -0.94
CA THR A 65 5.62 -2.71 -0.45
C THR A 65 4.44 -3.23 0.37
N LEU A 66 3.85 -2.40 1.23
CA LEU A 66 2.62 -2.76 1.95
C LEU A 66 1.48 -3.07 0.99
N LEU A 67 1.28 -2.26 -0.06
CA LEU A 67 0.24 -2.51 -1.07
C LEU A 67 0.46 -3.81 -1.84
N ALA A 68 1.71 -4.21 -2.07
CA ALA A 68 2.09 -5.45 -2.75
C ALA A 68 2.13 -6.70 -1.86
N LEU A 69 2.01 -6.55 -0.53
CA LEU A 69 2.06 -7.66 0.43
C LEU A 69 0.75 -7.88 1.19
N CYS A 70 0.07 -6.79 1.56
CA CYS A 70 -1.08 -6.83 2.47
C CYS A 70 -2.41 -6.87 1.70
N HIS A 71 -2.73 -7.99 1.06
CA HIS A 71 -3.98 -8.22 0.32
C HIS A 71 -4.31 -9.72 0.18
N THR A 72 -5.50 -10.09 -0.29
CA THR A 72 -5.80 -11.49 -0.67
C THR A 72 -5.81 -11.75 -2.17
N VAL A 73 -5.50 -10.76 -3.01
CA VAL A 73 -5.34 -10.94 -4.47
C VAL A 73 -4.41 -12.12 -4.80
N MET A 74 -4.78 -12.92 -5.80
CA MET A 74 -3.99 -14.05 -6.31
C MET A 74 -3.47 -13.72 -7.72
N PRO A 75 -2.19 -14.00 -8.02
CA PRO A 75 -1.64 -13.82 -9.35
C PRO A 75 -1.84 -15.09 -10.19
N GLU A 76 -2.13 -14.91 -11.48
CA GLU A 76 -2.18 -15.97 -12.47
C GLU A 76 -1.27 -15.59 -13.64
N GLU A 77 -0.36 -16.48 -14.03
CA GLU A 77 0.48 -16.26 -15.21
C GLU A 77 -0.26 -16.71 -16.47
N LYS A 78 -0.45 -15.80 -17.40
CA LYS A 78 -1.07 -16.07 -18.70
C LYS A 78 -0.30 -15.35 -19.80
N ASP A 79 0.16 -16.10 -20.79
CA ASP A 79 0.93 -15.59 -21.93
C ASP A 79 2.15 -14.74 -21.52
N GLY A 80 2.83 -15.13 -20.42
CA GLY A 80 3.97 -14.41 -19.86
C GLY A 80 3.63 -13.11 -19.13
N LYS A 81 2.35 -12.85 -18.86
CA LYS A 81 1.86 -11.69 -18.09
C LYS A 81 1.21 -12.15 -16.79
N ILE A 82 1.35 -11.34 -15.75
CA ILE A 82 0.67 -11.56 -14.47
C ILE A 82 -0.73 -10.92 -14.53
N ILE A 83 -1.75 -11.72 -14.27
CA ILE A 83 -3.15 -11.28 -14.15
C ILE A 83 -3.56 -11.41 -12.69
N TYR A 84 -4.10 -10.33 -12.13
CA TYR A 84 -4.56 -10.30 -10.75
C TYR A 84 -6.03 -10.69 -10.63
N GLN A 85 -6.28 -11.71 -9.79
CA GLN A 85 -7.62 -12.18 -9.42
C GLN A 85 -7.93 -11.68 -8.01
N ALA A 86 -8.84 -10.72 -7.90
CA ALA A 86 -9.19 -10.06 -6.65
C ALA A 86 -10.67 -10.29 -6.30
N GLN A 87 -10.97 -10.48 -5.01
CA GLN A 87 -12.35 -10.57 -4.51
C GLN A 87 -12.99 -9.20 -4.30
N SER A 88 -12.18 -8.15 -4.20
CA SER A 88 -12.64 -6.76 -4.02
C SER A 88 -12.00 -5.87 -5.08
N PRO A 89 -12.78 -4.99 -5.74
CA PRO A 89 -12.25 -4.02 -6.70
C PRO A 89 -11.25 -3.06 -6.05
N ASP A 90 -11.33 -2.86 -4.74
CA ASP A 90 -10.45 -1.96 -3.98
C ASP A 90 -9.07 -2.56 -3.86
N GLU A 91 -9.01 -3.85 -3.50
CA GLU A 91 -7.75 -4.56 -3.41
C GLU A 91 -7.09 -4.70 -4.79
N ASN A 92 -7.88 -4.95 -5.84
CA ASN A 92 -7.35 -4.96 -7.20
C ASN A 92 -6.70 -3.63 -7.56
N ALA A 93 -7.41 -2.51 -7.35
CA ALA A 93 -6.90 -1.18 -7.66
C ALA A 93 -5.59 -0.86 -6.93
N LEU A 94 -5.48 -1.28 -5.66
CA LEU A 94 -4.27 -1.06 -4.86
C LEU A 94 -3.08 -1.90 -5.33
N VAL A 95 -3.29 -3.20 -5.64
CA VAL A 95 -2.21 -4.10 -6.09
C VAL A 95 -1.79 -3.76 -7.51
N SER A 96 -2.74 -3.45 -8.40
CA SER A 96 -2.46 -2.94 -9.75
C SER A 96 -1.66 -1.65 -9.70
N ALA A 97 -2.02 -0.69 -8.83
CA ALA A 97 -1.26 0.54 -8.68
C ALA A 97 0.17 0.26 -8.19
N ALA A 98 0.34 -0.62 -7.20
CA ALA A 98 1.67 -1.02 -6.75
C ALA A 98 2.52 -1.58 -7.90
N ARG A 99 1.94 -2.46 -8.74
CA ARG A 99 2.59 -2.97 -9.95
C ARG A 99 2.98 -1.85 -10.90
N THR A 100 2.07 -0.92 -11.21
CA THR A 100 2.34 0.22 -12.10
C THR A 100 3.53 1.06 -11.62
N PHE A 101 3.67 1.24 -10.30
CA PHE A 101 4.79 1.96 -9.69
C PHE A 101 6.06 1.09 -9.48
N GLY A 102 6.09 -0.14 -10.01
CA GLY A 102 7.26 -1.03 -9.96
C GLY A 102 7.38 -1.89 -8.69
N PHE A 103 6.28 -2.09 -7.96
CA PHE A 103 6.17 -2.96 -6.79
C PHE A 103 5.22 -4.11 -7.12
N VAL A 104 5.75 -5.09 -7.86
CA VAL A 104 4.95 -6.14 -8.48
C VAL A 104 4.77 -7.30 -7.51
N PHE A 105 3.51 -7.66 -7.23
CA PHE A 105 3.19 -8.92 -6.57
C PHE A 105 3.32 -10.06 -7.58
N VAL A 106 4.22 -11.02 -7.32
CA VAL A 106 4.56 -12.09 -8.27
C VAL A 106 3.85 -13.38 -7.94
N ASN A 107 3.97 -13.85 -6.70
CA ASN A 107 3.39 -15.12 -6.27
C ASN A 107 3.18 -15.16 -4.76
N ARG A 108 2.23 -15.99 -4.32
CA ARG A 108 2.04 -16.32 -2.90
C ARG A 108 1.79 -17.82 -2.73
N THR A 109 2.54 -18.42 -1.82
CA THR A 109 2.30 -19.78 -1.31
C THR A 109 1.70 -19.72 0.09
N GLN A 110 1.51 -20.87 0.75
CA GLN A 110 1.06 -20.91 2.15
C GLN A 110 2.11 -20.33 3.12
N SER A 111 3.39 -20.30 2.74
CA SER A 111 4.50 -19.92 3.63
C SER A 111 5.35 -18.77 3.10
N THR A 112 5.12 -18.29 1.89
CA THR A 112 5.93 -17.21 1.29
C THR A 112 5.11 -16.29 0.40
N ILE A 113 5.58 -15.04 0.29
CA ILE A 113 5.15 -14.07 -0.72
C ILE A 113 6.38 -13.63 -1.51
N THR A 114 6.31 -13.71 -2.83
CA THR A 114 7.36 -13.22 -3.74
C THR A 114 6.87 -11.94 -4.43
N VAL A 115 7.70 -10.92 -4.38
CA VAL A 115 7.46 -9.61 -4.98
C VAL A 115 8.68 -9.19 -5.80
N ARG A 116 8.48 -8.35 -6.81
CA ARG A 116 9.55 -7.66 -7.53
C ARG A 116 9.48 -6.18 -7.21
N LEU A 117 10.41 -5.71 -6.39
CA LEU A 117 10.47 -4.32 -5.95
C LEU A 117 11.56 -3.59 -6.75
N GLN A 118 11.17 -2.63 -7.58
CA GLN A 118 12.08 -1.86 -8.44
C GLN A 118 13.06 -2.77 -9.21
N ASN A 119 12.50 -3.76 -9.92
CA ASN A 119 13.23 -4.78 -10.70
C ASN A 119 14.06 -5.81 -9.90
N LYS A 120 14.01 -5.77 -8.57
CA LYS A 120 14.65 -6.77 -7.72
C LYS A 120 13.62 -7.73 -7.16
N GLU A 121 13.78 -9.02 -7.46
CA GLU A 121 12.95 -10.06 -6.87
C GLU A 121 13.32 -10.31 -5.41
N GLU A 122 12.31 -10.37 -4.55
CA GLU A 122 12.44 -10.57 -3.12
C GLU A 122 11.35 -11.51 -2.61
N THR A 123 11.74 -12.46 -1.75
CA THR A 123 10.82 -13.39 -1.10
C THR A 123 10.75 -13.06 0.39
N TYR A 124 9.52 -13.01 0.89
CA TYR A 124 9.17 -12.82 2.29
C TYR A 124 8.59 -14.12 2.83
N ASP A 125 9.02 -14.54 4.01
CA ASP A 125 8.34 -15.60 4.74
C ASP A 125 6.99 -15.06 5.21
N LEU A 126 5.91 -15.73 4.84
CA LEU A 126 4.56 -15.41 5.26
C LEU A 126 4.29 -16.08 6.60
N LEU A 127 4.19 -15.26 7.66
CA LEU A 127 3.94 -15.75 9.01
C LEU A 127 2.44 -15.86 9.27
N ASN A 128 1.69 -14.78 9.04
CA ASN A 128 0.25 -14.78 9.20
C ASN A 128 -0.42 -13.74 8.29
N ILE A 129 -1.60 -14.09 7.78
CA ILE A 129 -2.58 -13.15 7.24
C ILE A 129 -3.69 -13.02 8.27
N LEU A 130 -4.07 -11.77 8.58
CA LEU A 130 -5.21 -11.43 9.42
C LEU A 130 -6.22 -10.71 8.54
N ASP A 131 -7.13 -11.49 7.95
CA ASP A 131 -8.09 -11.03 6.95
C ASP A 131 -8.92 -9.84 7.39
N PHE A 132 -9.43 -9.10 6.40
CA PHE A 132 -10.41 -8.07 6.66
C PHE A 132 -11.66 -8.68 7.30
N ASP A 133 -12.14 -8.02 8.34
CA ASP A 133 -13.35 -8.40 9.06
C ASP A 133 -14.14 -7.13 9.39
N ASN A 134 -15.46 -7.20 9.36
CA ASN A 134 -16.35 -6.04 9.55
C ASN A 134 -16.27 -5.45 10.97
N ASP A 135 -15.93 -6.26 11.97
CA ASP A 135 -15.72 -5.77 13.33
C ASP A 135 -14.33 -5.12 13.47
N ARG A 136 -13.31 -5.72 12.84
CA ARG A 136 -11.94 -5.19 12.85
C ARG A 136 -11.74 -3.97 11.96
N LYS A 137 -12.49 -3.85 10.87
CA LYS A 137 -12.39 -2.86 9.77
C LYS A 137 -10.98 -2.60 9.26
N ARG A 138 -10.12 -3.64 9.29
CA ARG A 138 -8.73 -3.59 8.84
C ARG A 138 -8.24 -4.99 8.50
N MET A 139 -7.22 -5.03 7.65
CA MET A 139 -6.46 -6.23 7.30
C MET A 139 -5.01 -6.05 7.74
N SER A 140 -4.34 -7.16 8.08
CA SER A 140 -2.89 -7.13 8.33
C SER A 140 -2.21 -8.35 7.74
N VAL A 141 -0.94 -8.21 7.37
CA VAL A 141 -0.05 -9.32 7.05
C VAL A 141 1.20 -9.20 7.91
N ILE A 142 1.69 -10.33 8.42
CA ILE A 142 2.93 -10.43 9.16
C ILE A 142 3.89 -11.25 8.32
N VAL A 143 5.04 -10.66 8.02
CA VAL A 143 6.08 -11.26 7.19
C VAL A 143 7.42 -11.24 7.88
N LYS A 144 8.32 -12.16 7.52
CA LYS A 144 9.72 -12.14 7.95
C LYS A 144 10.65 -12.09 6.75
N LYS A 145 11.68 -11.25 6.84
CA LYS A 145 12.73 -11.13 5.83
C LYS A 145 14.02 -10.62 6.44
N GLY A 146 15.15 -11.24 6.12
CA GLY A 146 16.46 -10.83 6.63
C GLY A 146 16.53 -10.79 8.16
N GLY A 147 15.84 -11.71 8.84
CA GLY A 147 15.76 -11.78 10.30
C GLY A 147 14.74 -10.82 10.94
N LYS A 148 14.16 -9.88 10.20
CA LYS A 148 13.20 -8.91 10.72
C LYS A 148 11.77 -9.37 10.50
N ILE A 149 10.94 -9.24 11.52
CA ILE A 149 9.49 -9.48 11.44
C ILE A 149 8.80 -8.12 11.28
N ILE A 150 7.96 -7.98 10.25
CA ILE A 150 7.23 -6.74 9.98
C ILE A 150 5.75 -7.06 9.90
N LEU A 151 4.95 -6.31 10.66
CA LEU A 151 3.50 -6.26 10.53
C LEU A 151 3.16 -5.09 9.62
N PHE A 152 2.46 -5.37 8.53
CA PHE A 152 1.85 -4.39 7.64
C PHE A 152 0.34 -4.39 7.87
N CYS A 153 -0.30 -3.22 7.89
CA CYS A 153 -1.73 -3.09 8.15
C CYS A 153 -2.36 -2.00 7.29
N LYS A 154 -3.54 -2.29 6.75
CA LYS A 154 -4.37 -1.33 6.02
C LYS A 154 -5.81 -1.39 6.55
N GLY A 155 -6.47 -0.25 6.73
CA GLY A 155 -7.87 -0.25 7.20
C GLY A 155 -8.46 1.14 7.41
N ALA A 156 -9.62 1.15 8.07
CA ALA A 156 -10.32 2.38 8.43
C ALA A 156 -9.47 3.24 9.37
N ASP A 157 -9.48 4.54 9.13
CA ASP A 157 -8.74 5.56 9.88
C ASP A 157 -9.00 5.44 11.40
N SER A 158 -10.26 5.32 11.82
CA SER A 158 -10.67 5.11 13.22
C SER A 158 -10.03 3.89 13.89
N LYS A 159 -9.75 2.82 13.14
CA LYS A 159 -9.14 1.58 13.65
C LYS A 159 -7.62 1.59 13.61
N ILE A 160 -7.03 2.36 12.71
CA ILE A 160 -5.58 2.53 12.65
C ILE A 160 -5.14 3.52 13.72
N LYS A 161 -5.79 4.69 13.82
CA LYS A 161 -5.48 5.77 14.77
C LYS A 161 -5.43 5.30 16.22
N GLU A 162 -6.39 4.50 16.65
CA GLU A 162 -6.47 4.01 18.04
C GLU A 162 -5.30 3.08 18.44
N ARG A 163 -4.42 2.70 17.50
CA ARG A 163 -3.30 1.77 17.69
C ARG A 163 -1.93 2.35 17.33
N LEU A 164 -1.86 3.60 16.89
CA LEU A 164 -0.60 4.25 16.59
C LEU A 164 0.15 4.59 17.88
N ASP A 165 1.48 4.66 17.77
CA ASP A 165 2.30 5.16 18.87
C ASP A 165 1.98 6.65 19.11
N PRO A 166 1.81 7.10 20.37
CA PRO A 166 1.52 8.50 20.67
C PRO A 166 2.54 9.51 20.12
N SER A 167 3.77 9.07 19.84
CA SER A 167 4.79 9.91 19.20
C SER A 167 4.47 10.30 17.75
N GLU A 168 3.57 9.58 17.08
CA GLU A 168 3.17 9.83 15.69
C GLU A 168 2.00 10.83 15.57
N LYS A 169 1.62 11.49 16.66
CA LYS A 169 0.43 12.34 16.73
C LYS A 169 0.43 13.48 15.69
N ASP A 170 1.56 14.12 15.46
CA ASP A 170 1.65 15.26 14.54
C ASP A 170 1.51 14.79 13.08
N MET A 171 2.16 13.69 12.70
CA MET A 171 1.99 13.05 11.39
C MET A 171 0.53 12.61 11.18
N MET A 172 -0.11 12.13 12.25
CA MET A 172 -1.52 11.71 12.19
C MET A 172 -2.45 12.91 11.99
N ALA A 173 -2.18 14.06 12.61
CA ALA A 173 -2.96 15.28 12.40
C ALA A 173 -2.87 15.76 10.94
N GLU A 174 -1.68 15.75 10.35
CA GLU A 174 -1.47 16.09 8.94
C GLU A 174 -2.17 15.08 8.00
N THR A 175 -2.08 13.78 8.32
CA THR A 175 -2.80 12.74 7.57
C THR A 175 -4.32 12.92 7.64
N ASP A 176 -4.86 13.45 8.74
CA ASP A 176 -6.29 13.74 8.87
C ASP A 176 -6.75 14.89 7.97
N GLU A 177 -5.93 15.92 7.80
CA GLU A 177 -6.18 16.98 6.83
C GLU A 177 -6.23 16.42 5.40
N HIS A 178 -5.31 15.51 5.06
CA HIS A 178 -5.28 14.85 3.76
C HIS A 178 -6.48 13.92 3.54
N LEU A 179 -6.90 13.17 4.56
CA LEU A 179 -8.11 12.34 4.49
C LEU A 179 -9.35 13.20 4.23
N ASN A 180 -9.47 14.36 4.86
CA ASN A 180 -10.57 15.31 4.61
C ASN A 180 -10.53 15.88 3.19
N LYS A 181 -9.33 16.20 2.67
CA LYS A 181 -9.18 16.63 1.28
C LYS A 181 -9.59 15.53 0.30
N PHE A 182 -9.15 14.29 0.51
CA PHE A 182 -9.57 13.14 -0.32
C PHE A 182 -11.08 12.89 -0.26
N ALA A 183 -11.71 13.04 0.91
CA ALA A 183 -13.15 12.93 1.04
C ALA A 183 -13.90 14.03 0.28
N THR A 184 -13.36 15.26 0.29
CA THR A 184 -13.89 16.39 -0.50
C THR A 184 -13.82 16.10 -2.00
N ASP A 185 -12.76 15.43 -2.43
CA ASP A 185 -12.58 14.95 -3.81
C ASP A 185 -13.47 13.73 -4.15
N GLY A 186 -14.28 13.24 -3.21
CA GLY A 186 -15.15 12.07 -3.39
C GLY A 186 -14.42 10.73 -3.40
N LEU A 187 -13.17 10.68 -2.92
CA LEU A 187 -12.35 9.48 -2.94
C LEU A 187 -12.66 8.58 -1.74
N ARG A 188 -12.53 7.26 -1.97
CA ARG A 188 -12.52 6.28 -0.88
C ARG A 188 -11.10 6.16 -0.34
N THR A 189 -10.97 6.18 0.98
CA THR A 189 -9.68 6.26 1.67
C THR A 189 -9.42 5.02 2.53
N LEU A 190 -8.14 4.66 2.67
CA LEU A 190 -7.64 3.70 3.63
C LEU A 190 -6.40 4.29 4.32
N CYS A 191 -6.24 4.03 5.61
CA CYS A 191 -4.99 4.32 6.33
C CYS A 191 -4.08 3.09 6.29
N LEU A 192 -2.79 3.36 6.14
CA LEU A 192 -1.73 2.36 6.07
C LEU A 192 -0.78 2.56 7.25
N ALA A 193 -0.37 1.47 7.88
CA ALA A 193 0.59 1.48 8.98
C ALA A 193 1.47 0.23 8.94
N TYR A 194 2.67 0.34 9.50
CA TYR A 194 3.56 -0.81 9.68
C TYR A 194 4.30 -0.74 11.01
N LYS A 195 4.77 -1.90 11.49
CA LYS A 195 5.57 -2.01 12.70
C LYS A 195 6.57 -3.15 12.59
N GLU A 196 7.84 -2.89 12.90
CA GLU A 196 8.82 -3.95 13.13
C GLU A 196 8.52 -4.60 14.49
N LEU A 197 8.36 -5.92 14.50
CA LEU A 197 8.12 -6.72 15.69
C LEU A 197 9.43 -7.40 16.09
N ASN A 198 9.73 -7.43 17.38
CA ASN A 198 10.77 -8.33 17.87
C ASN A 198 10.25 -9.78 17.88
N ASP A 199 11.15 -10.75 17.72
CA ASP A 199 10.79 -12.17 17.64
C ASP A 199 10.03 -12.64 18.90
N GLY A 200 10.37 -12.13 20.09
CA GLY A 200 9.73 -12.50 21.35
C GLY A 200 8.26 -12.13 21.42
N ASP A 201 7.91 -10.91 21.00
CA ASP A 201 6.54 -10.41 20.97
C ASP A 201 5.71 -11.15 19.92
N TYR A 202 6.27 -11.39 18.74
CA TYR A 202 5.62 -12.20 17.72
C TYR A 202 5.35 -13.62 18.21
N ASN A 203 6.34 -14.30 18.78
CA ASN A 203 6.18 -15.68 19.25
C ASN A 203 5.12 -15.80 20.34
N LYS A 204 5.12 -14.90 21.34
CA LYS A 204 4.09 -14.86 22.39
C LYS A 204 2.70 -14.62 21.81
N TRP A 205 2.58 -13.77 20.79
CA TRP A 205 1.31 -13.52 20.11
C TRP A 205 0.86 -14.73 19.28
N ALA A 206 1.77 -15.36 18.53
CA ALA A 206 1.50 -16.52 17.69
C ALA A 206 1.05 -17.73 18.51
N GLU A 207 1.63 -17.96 19.68
CA GLU A 207 1.18 -18.99 20.63
C GLU A 207 -0.27 -18.79 21.06
N LYS A 208 -0.68 -17.55 21.34
CA LYS A 208 -2.07 -17.23 21.69
C LYS A 208 -3.00 -17.44 20.50
N LEU A 209 -2.58 -17.05 19.30
CA LEU A 209 -3.37 -17.26 18.09
C LEU A 209 -3.59 -18.74 17.82
N ASN A 210 -2.55 -19.57 17.94
CA ASN A 210 -2.65 -21.02 17.72
C ASN A 210 -3.56 -21.71 18.74
N LYS A 211 -3.68 -21.18 19.96
CA LYS A 211 -4.63 -21.66 20.98
C LYS A 211 -6.08 -21.25 20.72
N ALA A 212 -6.29 -20.20 19.92
CA ALA A 212 -7.61 -19.66 19.60
C ALA A 212 -8.18 -20.20 18.27
N LYS A 213 -7.34 -20.85 17.45
CA LYS A 213 -7.74 -21.62 16.27
C LYS A 213 -8.21 -23.00 16.68
#